data_AF-A0A6N2E4D7-F1
#
_entry.id   AF-A0A6N2E4D7-F1
#
_cell.length_a   1.000
_cell.length_b   1.000
_cell.length_c   1.000
_cell.angle_alpha   90.00
_cell.angle_beta   90.00
_cell.angle_gamma   90.00
#
_symmetry.space_group_name_H-M   'P 1'
#
loop_
_entity.id
_entity.type
_entity.pdbx_description
1 polymer ?
#
loop_
_entity_poly.entity_id
_entity_poly.type
_entity_poly.pdbx_seq_one_letter_code
_entity_poly.pdbx_strand_id
1 'polypeptide(L)'
;MSQDKSPHDSEERQAGISEEEQREIREHIDKVAAENRIEVTPQLFRFSAGKSGAVVPIAVNMLAALLIVLGFLGLSRYFEGEEQAVITRAGQSSLVESRLIQELRRESRSQMFEMEREIEGVRAQLATVERERAELMVDIERRVAAREDEVRERLLEELARERSRLDELGLAETDIEQRMMAFEAERTLFYEQQLRAYRESLEAERVALEQDLDRLRDEFSGQLARLDSDRARLASEFAGREEDLRARLAERSAALEEQRARAEAGSEEARQRLEEITRSREQVALIRSQINGLYRSIRNRYEEGEYDAARTAIADLRSFLATEAVESIPELAERREVDLFLLETIDRTVQRAQSEQARVGVVDRLAALEQIRGELESVQALLDEAQTERNIAQQRAGTALDIARTAVAEARYAEALNAYRDIFTTLPDSDGALSEELVALLRQGGFGAPQSGSVAPLPTSTISPAPTPAEPRVQTVIVQDDAEIQRLNRIINEQIVVVNRYIALGEAYQRYARSEDQILSESGEFGRLRSKALFDQFLGSPELRELFPDLSERVRGYDAAFESAGREDAIQDMIDIVATLTQLPSTDRIAFLESEIRAGNEASLVQDFLFELRDLIGS
;
A
#
# COMPACT_ATOMS: atom_id res chain seq x y z
N MET A 1 3.60 -88.85 -1.37
CA MET A 1 4.65 -87.84 -1.53
C MET A 1 4.17 -86.89 -2.62
N SER A 2 4.17 -85.57 -2.56
CA SER A 2 4.45 -84.51 -1.58
C SER A 2 4.23 -83.20 -2.41
N GLN A 3 3.53 -82.18 -1.90
CA GLN A 3 4.07 -80.84 -1.56
C GLN A 3 4.92 -80.14 -2.67
N ASP A 4 4.80 -78.83 -2.93
CA ASP A 4 4.23 -77.73 -2.12
C ASP A 4 3.55 -76.61 -2.95
N LYS A 5 3.12 -75.53 -2.27
CA LYS A 5 2.21 -74.42 -2.69
C LYS A 5 2.58 -73.59 -3.94
N SER A 6 1.56 -72.85 -4.41
CA SER A 6 1.67 -71.55 -5.10
C SER A 6 2.01 -70.39 -4.13
N PRO A 7 2.66 -69.29 -4.61
CA PRO A 7 2.53 -67.97 -3.99
C PRO A 7 1.15 -67.35 -4.37
N HIS A 8 0.40 -66.66 -3.50
CA HIS A 8 0.67 -65.36 -2.84
C HIS A 8 0.91 -64.23 -3.87
N ASP A 9 0.05 -63.22 -4.04
CA ASP A 9 -1.07 -62.73 -3.20
C ASP A 9 -0.64 -62.31 -1.79
N SER A 10 -0.18 -61.06 -1.67
CA SER A 10 0.07 -60.33 -0.42
C SER A 10 0.30 -58.84 -0.71
N GLU A 11 -0.67 -57.95 -0.41
CA GLU A 11 -0.44 -56.60 0.17
C GLU A 11 -1.72 -55.85 0.59
N GLU A 12 -2.63 -56.52 1.32
CA GLU A 12 -3.55 -55.82 2.22
C GLU A 12 -3.42 -56.35 3.65
N ARG A 13 -2.80 -55.53 4.52
CA ARG A 13 -2.87 -55.64 5.98
C ARG A 13 -3.10 -54.25 6.56
N GLN A 14 -4.33 -53.98 6.97
CA GLN A 14 -4.80 -54.08 8.37
C GLN A 14 -4.38 -52.86 9.22
N ALA A 15 -5.36 -52.01 9.50
CA ALA A 15 -5.31 -51.16 10.69
C ALA A 15 -5.36 -52.06 11.95
N GLY A 16 -4.38 -51.92 12.84
CA GLY A 16 -4.23 -52.77 14.02
C GLY A 16 -5.17 -52.36 15.16
N ILE A 17 -6.43 -52.80 15.10
CA ILE A 17 -7.38 -52.77 16.23
C ILE A 17 -7.78 -54.22 16.51
N SER A 18 -7.68 -54.65 17.77
CA SER A 18 -8.01 -56.01 18.20
C SER A 18 -9.52 -56.30 18.20
N GLU A 19 -9.90 -57.59 18.14
CA GLU A 19 -11.31 -57.98 18.27
C GLU A 19 -11.87 -57.74 19.69
N GLU A 20 -11.01 -57.59 20.69
CA GLU A 20 -11.40 -57.24 22.06
C GLU A 20 -11.73 -55.74 22.19
N GLU A 21 -10.89 -54.85 21.66
CA GLU A 21 -11.20 -53.41 21.55
C GLU A 21 -12.50 -53.19 20.74
N GLN A 22 -12.70 -53.94 19.66
CA GLN A 22 -13.95 -53.87 18.89
C GLN A 22 -15.20 -54.34 19.65
N ARG A 23 -15.07 -55.06 20.77
CA ARG A 23 -16.19 -55.36 21.67
C ARG A 23 -16.37 -54.27 22.72
N GLU A 24 -15.28 -53.85 23.36
CA GLU A 24 -15.32 -52.79 24.38
C GLU A 24 -15.92 -51.49 23.82
N ILE A 25 -15.54 -51.10 22.59
CA ILE A 25 -16.11 -49.94 21.89
C ILE A 25 -17.63 -50.08 21.68
N ARG A 26 -18.14 -51.29 21.40
CA ARG A 26 -19.59 -51.53 21.20
C ARG A 26 -20.35 -51.45 22.52
N GLU A 27 -19.84 -52.08 23.58
CA GLU A 27 -20.44 -51.97 24.92
C GLU A 27 -20.45 -50.52 25.42
N HIS A 28 -19.42 -49.73 25.10
CA HIS A 28 -19.38 -48.30 25.41
C HIS A 28 -20.43 -47.49 24.64
N ILE A 29 -20.62 -47.77 23.34
CA ILE A 29 -21.64 -47.13 22.50
C ILE A 29 -23.05 -47.47 23.00
N ASP A 30 -23.35 -48.74 23.26
CA ASP A 30 -24.66 -49.18 23.76
C ASP A 30 -24.97 -48.59 25.14
N LYS A 31 -23.96 -48.48 26.02
CA LYS A 31 -24.10 -47.81 27.32
C LYS A 31 -24.41 -46.31 27.18
N VAL A 32 -23.66 -45.58 26.35
CA VAL A 32 -23.88 -44.14 26.11
C VAL A 32 -25.24 -43.89 25.45
N ALA A 33 -25.71 -44.80 24.58
CA ALA A 33 -27.04 -44.76 23.98
C ALA A 33 -28.17 -45.03 25.00
N ALA A 34 -27.93 -45.89 25.99
CA ALA A 34 -28.87 -46.15 27.08
C ALA A 34 -28.98 -44.97 28.07
N GLU A 35 -27.85 -44.37 28.44
CA GLU A 35 -27.80 -43.27 29.43
C GLU A 35 -28.38 -41.94 28.91
N ASN A 36 -28.47 -41.74 27.58
CA ASN A 36 -28.95 -40.49 26.95
C ASN A 36 -30.39 -40.54 26.40
N ARG A 37 -31.21 -41.51 26.83
CA ARG A 37 -32.57 -41.68 26.29
C ARG A 37 -33.58 -40.68 26.87
N ILE A 38 -33.60 -39.46 26.33
CA ILE A 38 -34.57 -38.41 26.67
C ILE A 38 -36.00 -38.86 26.35
N GLU A 39 -36.89 -38.89 27.34
CA GLU A 39 -38.30 -39.23 27.17
C GLU A 39 -39.09 -38.08 26.51
N VAL A 40 -39.36 -38.20 25.20
CA VAL A 40 -40.15 -37.23 24.44
C VAL A 40 -41.64 -37.32 24.81
N THR A 41 -42.02 -36.58 25.86
CA THR A 41 -43.43 -36.45 26.27
C THR A 41 -44.19 -35.46 25.36
N PRO A 42 -45.48 -35.69 25.04
CA PRO A 42 -46.24 -34.89 24.06
C PRO A 42 -46.48 -33.41 24.39
N GLN A 43 -45.98 -32.91 25.52
CA GLN A 43 -46.24 -31.54 26.00
C GLN A 43 -45.24 -30.50 25.46
N LEU A 44 -44.12 -30.93 24.87
CA LEU A 44 -43.09 -30.07 24.28
C LEU A 44 -43.50 -29.36 22.97
N PHE A 45 -44.56 -29.82 22.29
CA PHE A 45 -44.97 -29.32 20.97
C PHE A 45 -46.04 -28.20 21.01
N ARG A 46 -45.90 -27.23 21.92
CA ARG A 46 -46.71 -26.00 21.94
C ARG A 46 -45.87 -24.74 22.11
N PHE A 47 -45.18 -24.36 21.04
CA PHE A 47 -44.59 -23.02 20.90
C PHE A 47 -45.57 -22.06 20.25
N SER A 48 -45.86 -20.92 20.89
CA SER A 48 -46.54 -19.79 20.25
C SER A 48 -45.51 -18.82 19.66
N ALA A 49 -45.64 -18.51 18.37
CA ALA A 49 -44.70 -17.63 17.67
C ALA A 49 -44.90 -16.16 18.10
N GLY A 50 -43.97 -15.64 18.91
CA GLY A 50 -44.13 -14.39 19.66
C GLY A 50 -43.33 -13.17 19.17
N LYS A 51 -42.85 -13.13 17.91
CA LYS A 51 -42.29 -11.94 17.22
C LYS A 51 -42.15 -12.20 15.71
N SER A 52 -42.11 -11.13 14.91
CA SER A 52 -42.10 -11.18 13.43
C SER A 52 -40.72 -11.50 12.83
N GLY A 53 -40.68 -12.43 11.88
CA GLY A 53 -39.44 -12.97 11.29
C GLY A 53 -38.64 -12.05 10.36
N ALA A 54 -38.92 -10.75 10.31
CA ALA A 54 -38.28 -9.81 9.39
C ALA A 54 -36.93 -9.25 9.90
N VAL A 55 -36.62 -9.40 11.19
CA VAL A 55 -35.46 -8.72 11.83
C VAL A 55 -34.12 -9.38 11.46
N VAL A 56 -34.07 -10.71 11.37
CA VAL A 56 -32.81 -11.45 11.18
C VAL A 56 -32.13 -11.14 9.83
N PRO A 57 -32.83 -11.14 8.66
CA PRO A 57 -32.19 -10.80 7.39
C PRO A 57 -31.62 -9.38 7.34
N ILE A 58 -32.30 -8.43 7.99
CA ILE A 58 -31.87 -7.02 8.06
C ILE A 58 -30.58 -6.90 8.88
N ALA A 59 -30.50 -7.59 10.02
CA ALA A 59 -29.31 -7.60 10.87
C ALA A 59 -28.09 -8.20 10.14
N VAL A 60 -28.26 -9.28 9.38
CA VAL A 60 -27.18 -9.91 8.60
C VAL A 60 -26.68 -8.97 7.49
N ASN A 61 -27.57 -8.32 6.75
CA ASN A 61 -27.18 -7.38 5.69
C ASN A 61 -26.47 -6.13 6.24
N MET A 62 -26.90 -5.62 7.40
CA MET A 62 -26.20 -4.52 8.09
C MET A 62 -24.79 -4.92 8.54
N LEU A 63 -24.61 -6.14 9.03
CA LEU A 63 -23.30 -6.66 9.42
C LEU A 63 -22.36 -6.83 8.20
N ALA A 64 -22.89 -7.33 7.08
CA ALA A 64 -22.12 -7.46 5.84
C ALA A 64 -21.67 -6.10 5.30
N ALA A 65 -22.56 -5.09 5.30
CA ALA A 65 -22.21 -3.72 4.90
C ALA A 65 -21.14 -3.10 5.82
N LEU A 66 -21.23 -3.32 7.13
CA LEU A 66 -20.23 -2.86 8.10
C LEU A 66 -18.86 -3.49 7.84
N LEU A 67 -18.80 -4.80 7.55
CA LEU A 67 -17.56 -5.52 7.24
C LEU A 67 -16.92 -5.04 5.93
N ILE A 68 -17.71 -4.69 4.91
CA ILE A 68 -17.19 -4.12 3.65
C ILE A 68 -16.57 -2.73 3.91
N VAL A 69 -17.22 -1.86 4.69
CA VAL A 69 -16.69 -0.54 5.03
C VAL A 69 -15.42 -0.63 5.89
N LEU A 70 -15.40 -1.52 6.87
CA LEU A 70 -14.20 -1.78 7.70
C LEU A 70 -13.06 -2.39 6.88
N GLY A 71 -13.35 -3.32 5.96
CA GLY A 71 -12.37 -3.92 5.06
C GLY A 71 -11.75 -2.89 4.11
N PHE A 72 -12.57 -2.00 3.53
CA PHE A 72 -12.09 -0.92 2.66
C PHE A 72 -11.20 0.08 3.41
N LEU A 73 -11.61 0.51 4.62
CA LEU A 73 -10.81 1.37 5.49
C LEU A 73 -9.51 0.70 5.98
N GLY A 74 -9.54 -0.62 6.21
CA GLY A 74 -8.35 -1.39 6.57
C GLY A 74 -7.36 -1.47 5.42
N LEU A 75 -7.84 -1.78 4.21
CA LEU A 75 -7.01 -1.87 3.00
C LEU A 75 -6.43 -0.51 2.59
N SER A 76 -7.21 0.59 2.63
CA SER A 76 -6.67 1.91 2.29
C SER A 76 -5.52 2.30 3.22
N ARG A 77 -5.69 2.07 4.54
CA ARG A 77 -4.67 2.37 5.54
C ARG A 77 -3.45 1.45 5.47
N TYR A 78 -3.61 0.24 4.94
CA TYR A 78 -2.51 -0.69 4.70
C TYR A 78 -1.63 -0.20 3.54
N PHE A 79 -2.23 0.17 2.41
CA PHE A 79 -1.48 0.67 1.25
C PHE A 79 -0.85 2.05 1.49
N GLU A 80 -1.50 2.94 2.25
CA GLU A 80 -0.88 4.19 2.74
C GLU A 80 0.39 3.93 3.57
N GLY A 81 0.47 2.77 4.24
CA GLY A 81 1.65 2.35 5.00
C GLY A 81 2.81 1.87 4.12
N GLU A 82 2.53 1.20 2.99
CA GLU A 82 3.58 0.67 2.10
C GLU A 82 4.31 1.79 1.33
N GLU A 83 3.60 2.82 0.84
CA GLU A 83 4.25 3.98 0.20
C GLU A 83 5.22 4.68 1.17
N GLN A 84 4.83 4.87 2.43
CA GLN A 84 5.69 5.49 3.45
C GLN A 84 6.86 4.58 3.87
N ALA A 85 6.68 3.25 3.90
CA ALA A 85 7.73 2.29 4.22
C ALA A 85 8.86 2.25 3.16
N VAL A 86 8.52 2.43 1.88
CA VAL A 86 9.52 2.54 0.80
C VAL A 86 10.29 3.86 0.88
N ILE A 87 9.59 4.98 1.11
CA ILE A 87 10.20 6.31 1.17
C ILE A 87 11.12 6.45 2.40
N THR A 88 10.73 5.92 3.57
CA THR A 88 11.51 6.06 4.81
C THR A 88 12.83 5.28 4.81
N ARG A 89 12.88 4.06 4.24
CA ARG A 89 14.12 3.26 4.14
C ARG A 89 15.20 3.94 3.29
N ALA A 90 14.81 4.62 2.21
CA ALA A 90 15.73 5.41 1.39
C ALA A 90 16.24 6.67 2.12
N GLY A 91 15.37 7.37 2.86
CA GLY A 91 15.76 8.57 3.62
C GLY A 91 16.68 8.27 4.83
N GLN A 92 16.45 7.16 5.54
CA GLN A 92 17.24 6.81 6.72
C GLN A 92 18.69 6.43 6.41
N SER A 93 18.97 5.86 5.23
CA SER A 93 20.33 5.41 4.87
C SER A 93 21.27 6.58 4.53
N SER A 94 20.86 7.54 3.69
CA SER A 94 21.69 8.71 3.39
C SER A 94 21.90 9.64 4.59
N LEU A 95 20.96 9.65 5.56
CA LEU A 95 21.13 10.33 6.85
C LEU A 95 22.23 9.67 7.72
N VAL A 96 22.37 8.34 7.69
CA VAL A 96 23.47 7.63 8.38
C VAL A 96 24.81 7.91 7.72
N GLU A 97 24.89 7.85 6.39
CA GLU A 97 26.12 8.14 5.64
C GLU A 97 26.56 9.61 5.80
N SER A 98 25.61 10.55 5.84
CA SER A 98 25.87 11.97 6.12
C SER A 98 26.37 12.22 7.56
N ARG A 99 25.83 11.49 8.54
CA ARG A 99 26.34 11.51 9.93
C ARG A 99 27.73 10.89 10.02
N LEU A 100 28.01 9.82 9.29
CA LEU A 100 29.33 9.18 9.27
C LEU A 100 30.43 10.14 8.78
N ILE A 101 30.15 10.99 7.78
CA ILE A 101 31.08 12.06 7.38
C ILE A 101 31.25 13.12 8.48
N GLN A 102 30.20 13.47 9.21
CA GLN A 102 30.31 14.42 10.35
C GLN A 102 31.12 13.84 11.50
N GLU A 103 30.96 12.55 11.80
CA GLU A 103 31.70 11.88 12.87
C GLU A 103 33.17 11.64 12.48
N LEU A 104 33.44 11.22 11.24
CA LEU A 104 34.81 11.13 10.70
C LEU A 104 35.54 12.48 10.77
N ARG A 105 34.83 13.59 10.53
CA ARG A 105 35.36 14.96 10.71
C ARG A 105 35.62 15.32 12.17
N ARG A 106 34.87 14.75 13.13
CA ARG A 106 35.06 14.97 14.57
C ARG A 106 36.25 14.15 15.07
N GLU A 107 36.28 12.86 14.75
CA GLU A 107 37.39 11.93 14.99
C GLU A 107 38.71 12.51 14.45
N SER A 108 38.73 12.91 13.17
CA SER A 108 39.88 13.52 12.53
C SER A 108 40.38 14.78 13.25
N ARG A 109 39.47 15.62 13.75
CA ARG A 109 39.84 16.82 14.52
C ARG A 109 40.41 16.48 15.90
N SER A 110 39.92 15.43 16.57
CA SER A 110 40.46 15.00 17.86
C SER A 110 41.87 14.47 17.70
N GLN A 111 42.07 13.47 16.83
CA GLN A 111 43.39 12.86 16.61
C GLN A 111 44.42 13.86 16.08
N MET A 112 44.03 14.78 15.20
CA MET A 112 44.92 15.87 14.74
C MET A 112 45.24 16.90 15.82
N PHE A 113 44.34 17.13 16.79
CA PHE A 113 44.59 18.01 17.94
C PHE A 113 45.50 17.34 18.97
N GLU A 114 45.27 16.06 19.28
CA GLU A 114 46.14 15.23 20.12
C GLU A 114 47.58 15.21 19.56
N MET A 115 47.73 14.92 18.25
CA MET A 115 49.00 14.94 17.53
C MET A 115 49.69 16.32 17.57
N GLU A 116 48.95 17.43 17.44
CA GLU A 116 49.53 18.78 17.57
C GLU A 116 50.03 19.05 19.01
N ARG A 117 49.35 18.54 20.05
CA ARG A 117 49.80 18.68 21.45
C ARG A 117 51.06 17.86 21.74
N GLU A 118 51.20 16.67 21.17
CA GLU A 118 52.45 15.89 21.25
C GLU A 118 53.60 16.63 20.57
N ILE A 119 53.35 17.16 19.36
CA ILE A 119 54.28 18.00 18.60
C ILE A 119 54.69 19.27 19.38
N GLU A 120 53.75 19.95 20.03
CA GLU A 120 54.02 21.11 20.89
C GLU A 120 54.84 20.72 22.13
N GLY A 121 54.55 19.57 22.75
CA GLY A 121 55.32 19.01 23.86
C GLY A 121 56.78 18.75 23.50
N VAL A 122 57.04 18.08 22.38
CA VAL A 122 58.41 17.82 21.89
C VAL A 122 59.13 19.13 21.52
N ARG A 123 58.43 20.10 20.92
CA ARG A 123 58.99 21.44 20.64
C ARG A 123 59.36 22.19 21.94
N ALA A 124 58.56 22.07 22.99
CA ALA A 124 58.86 22.65 24.30
C ALA A 124 60.04 21.97 25.02
N GLN A 125 60.19 20.66 24.87
CA GLN A 125 61.36 19.91 25.36
C GLN A 125 62.64 20.33 24.62
N LEU A 126 62.60 20.41 23.28
CA LEU A 126 63.71 20.89 22.46
C LEU A 126 64.15 22.32 22.86
N ALA A 127 63.20 23.24 23.01
CA ALA A 127 63.44 24.60 23.51
C ALA A 127 63.84 24.68 24.99
N THR A 128 63.88 23.56 25.71
CA THR A 128 64.45 23.45 27.07
C THR A 128 65.90 23.00 27.00
N VAL A 129 66.22 21.98 26.20
CA VAL A 129 67.59 21.54 25.92
C VAL A 129 68.45 22.69 25.35
N GLU A 130 67.88 23.52 24.46
CA GLU A 130 68.57 24.71 23.93
C GLU A 130 68.88 25.77 25.00
N ARG A 131 68.01 25.93 26.01
CA ARG A 131 68.25 26.85 27.15
C ARG A 131 69.27 26.27 28.13
N GLU A 132 69.16 24.99 28.46
CA GLU A 132 70.13 24.28 29.31
C GLU A 132 71.56 24.37 28.74
N ARG A 133 71.72 24.24 27.41
CA ARG A 133 73.03 24.46 26.74
C ARG A 133 73.55 25.89 26.90
N ALA A 134 72.68 26.90 26.83
CA ALA A 134 73.07 28.29 27.01
C ALA A 134 73.43 28.60 28.47
N GLU A 135 72.66 28.08 29.43
CA GLU A 135 72.88 28.25 30.87
C GLU A 135 74.16 27.52 31.34
N LEU A 136 74.47 26.35 30.77
CA LEU A 136 75.69 25.58 31.05
C LEU A 136 76.97 26.39 30.80
N MET A 137 77.05 27.12 29.67
CA MET A 137 78.22 27.93 29.34
C MET A 137 78.42 29.04 30.39
N VAL A 138 77.33 29.71 30.78
CA VAL A 138 77.34 30.81 31.76
C VAL A 138 77.67 30.31 33.18
N ASP A 139 77.23 29.12 33.59
CA ASP A 139 77.62 28.58 34.90
C ASP A 139 79.09 28.15 34.94
N ILE A 140 79.64 27.59 33.86
CA ILE A 140 81.06 27.22 33.83
C ILE A 140 81.97 28.46 33.82
N GLU A 141 81.65 29.51 33.06
CA GLU A 141 82.35 30.80 33.16
C GLU A 141 82.30 31.36 34.60
N ARG A 142 81.14 31.29 35.27
CA ARG A 142 80.96 31.71 36.66
C ARG A 142 81.79 30.88 37.64
N ARG A 143 81.83 29.55 37.50
CA ARG A 143 82.65 28.65 38.33
C ARG A 143 84.14 28.94 38.19
N VAL A 144 84.61 29.16 36.96
CA VAL A 144 86.01 29.52 36.67
C VAL A 144 86.36 30.85 37.33
N ALA A 145 85.55 31.89 37.13
CA ALA A 145 85.78 33.21 37.76
C ALA A 145 85.79 33.15 39.29
N ALA A 146 84.79 32.49 39.90
CA ALA A 146 84.71 32.35 41.36
C ALA A 146 85.93 31.60 41.95
N ARG A 147 86.44 30.58 41.24
CA ARG A 147 87.65 29.86 41.67
C ARG A 147 88.93 30.68 41.50
N GLU A 148 89.01 31.53 40.48
CA GLU A 148 90.12 32.46 40.28
C GLU A 148 90.18 33.54 41.36
N ASP A 149 89.02 34.04 41.80
CA ASP A 149 88.92 34.98 42.91
C ASP A 149 89.30 34.31 44.25
N GLU A 150 88.76 33.12 44.54
CA GLU A 150 89.11 32.33 45.74
C GLU A 150 90.62 32.02 45.82
N VAL A 151 91.24 31.68 44.70
CA VAL A 151 92.70 31.44 44.61
C VAL A 151 93.50 32.72 44.83
N ARG A 152 93.02 33.87 44.35
CA ARG A 152 93.66 35.17 44.56
C ARG A 152 93.61 35.60 46.03
N GLU A 153 92.48 35.39 46.70
CA GLU A 153 92.33 35.66 48.14
C GLU A 153 93.26 34.77 48.98
N ARG A 154 93.29 33.45 48.70
CA ARG A 154 94.20 32.50 49.36
C ARG A 154 95.68 32.90 49.21
N LEU A 155 96.11 33.33 48.02
CA LEU A 155 97.46 33.80 47.77
C LEU A 155 97.80 35.03 48.63
N LEU A 156 96.90 36.03 48.67
CA LEU A 156 97.09 37.23 49.50
C LEU A 156 97.17 36.90 50.99
N GLU A 157 96.35 35.97 51.49
CA GLU A 157 96.45 35.50 52.88
C GLU A 157 97.77 34.79 53.18
N GLU A 158 98.27 33.93 52.29
CA GLU A 158 99.53 33.22 52.50
C GLU A 158 100.73 34.18 52.46
N LEU A 159 100.70 35.19 51.58
CA LEU A 159 101.70 36.27 51.55
C LEU A 159 101.69 37.10 52.84
N ALA A 160 100.52 37.48 53.35
CA ALA A 160 100.40 38.22 54.61
C ALA A 160 100.88 37.40 55.83
N ARG A 161 100.61 36.10 55.83
CA ARG A 161 101.07 35.16 56.88
C ARG A 161 102.58 34.97 56.85
N GLU A 162 103.20 34.73 55.69
CA GLU A 162 104.66 34.54 55.61
C GLU A 162 105.41 35.85 55.88
N ARG A 163 104.89 37.02 55.48
CA ARG A 163 105.48 38.32 55.87
C ARG A 163 105.54 38.47 57.39
N SER A 164 104.40 38.30 58.07
CA SER A 164 104.32 38.41 59.54
C SER A 164 105.32 37.49 60.24
N ARG A 165 105.52 36.28 59.71
CA ARG A 165 106.48 35.28 60.20
C ARG A 165 107.94 35.69 59.97
N LEU A 166 108.26 36.33 58.84
CA LEU A 166 109.59 36.86 58.56
C LEU A 166 109.92 38.09 59.43
N ASP A 167 108.91 38.92 59.73
CA ASP A 167 109.00 40.03 60.68
C ASP A 167 109.27 39.51 62.11
N GLU A 168 108.53 38.48 62.56
CA GLU A 168 108.74 37.82 63.87
C GLU A 168 110.16 37.20 64.03
N LEU A 169 110.80 36.81 62.92
CA LEU A 169 112.17 36.27 62.92
C LEU A 169 113.26 37.36 62.99
N GLY A 170 112.90 38.65 62.96
CA GLY A 170 113.84 39.77 63.14
C GLY A 170 114.85 39.92 61.99
N LEU A 171 114.44 39.57 60.77
CA LEU A 171 115.26 39.72 59.57
C LEU A 171 115.37 41.20 59.14
N ALA A 172 116.36 41.53 58.32
CA ALA A 172 116.45 42.85 57.69
C ALA A 172 115.47 42.96 56.52
N GLU A 173 114.84 44.13 56.32
CA GLU A 173 113.80 44.36 55.29
C GLU A 173 114.21 43.84 53.89
N THR A 174 115.48 44.06 53.48
CA THR A 174 116.01 43.61 52.18
C THR A 174 116.05 42.09 52.01
N ASP A 175 116.17 41.36 53.11
CA ASP A 175 116.17 39.89 53.13
C ASP A 175 114.74 39.36 53.20
N ILE A 176 113.83 40.12 53.81
CA ILE A 176 112.38 39.85 53.81
C ILE A 176 111.83 40.05 52.39
N GLU A 177 112.11 41.18 51.73
CA GLU A 177 111.71 41.45 50.35
C GLU A 177 112.14 40.34 49.37
N GLN A 178 113.42 39.92 49.42
CA GLN A 178 113.93 38.86 48.54
C GLN A 178 113.24 37.51 48.80
N ARG A 179 112.96 37.15 50.06
CA ARG A 179 112.23 35.93 50.42
C ARG A 179 110.77 36.00 50.00
N MET A 180 110.12 37.15 50.17
CA MET A 180 108.74 37.37 49.75
C MET A 180 108.60 37.26 48.23
N MET A 181 109.49 37.85 47.43
CA MET A 181 109.47 37.69 45.96
C MET A 181 109.65 36.23 45.53
N ALA A 182 110.55 35.48 46.17
CA ALA A 182 110.76 34.07 45.87
C ALA A 182 109.55 33.20 46.23
N PHE A 183 108.95 33.45 47.41
CA PHE A 183 107.76 32.76 47.88
C PHE A 183 106.52 33.12 47.04
N GLU A 184 106.34 34.39 46.66
CA GLU A 184 105.28 34.83 45.76
C GLU A 184 105.38 34.16 44.39
N ALA A 185 106.57 34.05 43.82
CA ALA A 185 106.80 33.35 42.55
C ALA A 185 106.50 31.85 42.65
N GLU A 186 106.94 31.17 43.71
CA GLU A 186 106.64 29.75 43.97
C GLU A 186 105.13 29.52 44.12
N ARG A 187 104.47 30.37 44.90
CA ARG A 187 103.03 30.25 45.21
C ARG A 187 102.15 30.58 44.02
N THR A 188 102.49 31.62 43.25
CA THR A 188 101.82 31.96 42.00
C THR A 188 101.88 30.79 41.03
N LEU A 189 103.07 30.22 40.80
CA LEU A 189 103.25 29.07 39.90
C LEU A 189 102.50 27.81 40.37
N PHE A 190 102.44 27.56 41.68
CA PHE A 190 101.64 26.49 42.27
C PHE A 190 100.13 26.68 42.05
N TYR A 191 99.62 27.90 42.25
CA TYR A 191 98.21 28.22 42.05
C TYR A 191 97.80 28.29 40.57
N GLU A 192 98.67 28.77 39.69
CA GLU A 192 98.47 28.69 38.23
C GLU A 192 98.32 27.25 37.73
N GLN A 193 99.10 26.31 38.28
CA GLN A 193 98.95 24.89 37.97
C GLN A 193 97.62 24.32 38.46
N GLN A 194 97.16 24.69 39.65
CA GLN A 194 95.83 24.29 40.14
C GLN A 194 94.70 24.87 39.29
N LEU A 195 94.77 26.16 38.92
CA LEU A 195 93.77 26.81 38.07
C LEU A 195 93.75 26.20 36.67
N ARG A 196 94.90 25.83 36.10
CA ARG A 196 94.97 25.11 34.82
C ARG A 196 94.28 23.74 34.91
N ALA A 197 94.65 22.91 35.89
CA ALA A 197 94.03 21.60 36.08
C ALA A 197 92.52 21.69 36.34
N TYR A 198 92.07 22.72 37.07
CA TYR A 198 90.65 22.98 37.31
C TYR A 198 89.90 23.36 36.02
N ARG A 199 90.43 24.31 35.24
CA ARG A 199 89.88 24.68 33.92
C ARG A 199 89.85 23.49 32.96
N GLU A 200 90.90 22.67 32.92
CA GLU A 200 90.95 21.43 32.13
C GLU A 200 89.87 20.42 32.57
N SER A 201 89.61 20.30 33.88
CA SER A 201 88.53 19.43 34.39
C SER A 201 87.12 19.94 34.08
N LEU A 202 86.87 21.26 34.18
CA LEU A 202 85.59 21.87 33.80
C LEU A 202 85.35 21.84 32.30
N GLU A 203 86.39 21.97 31.46
CA GLU A 203 86.25 21.83 30.01
C GLU A 203 85.89 20.38 29.62
N ALA A 204 86.42 19.39 30.32
CA ALA A 204 86.02 17.99 30.15
C ALA A 204 84.56 17.73 30.60
N GLU A 205 84.11 18.34 31.71
CA GLU A 205 82.71 18.32 32.16
C GLU A 205 81.80 19.00 31.12
N ARG A 206 82.18 20.17 30.61
CA ARG A 206 81.48 20.93 29.57
C ARG A 206 81.28 20.11 28.31
N VAL A 207 82.35 19.49 27.79
CA VAL A 207 82.32 18.70 26.55
C VAL A 207 81.52 17.40 26.71
N ALA A 208 81.49 16.80 27.90
CA ALA A 208 80.63 15.65 28.18
C ALA A 208 79.14 16.05 28.19
N LEU A 209 78.78 17.09 28.94
CA LEU A 209 77.41 17.59 29.02
C LEU A 209 76.90 18.14 27.68
N GLU A 210 77.75 18.82 26.90
CA GLU A 210 77.41 19.30 25.56
C GLU A 210 77.12 18.13 24.59
N GLN A 211 77.85 17.00 24.69
CA GLN A 211 77.54 15.80 23.91
C GLN A 211 76.22 15.16 24.30
N ASP A 212 75.84 15.15 25.59
CA ASP A 212 74.55 14.62 26.03
C ASP A 212 73.38 15.54 25.65
N LEU A 213 73.57 16.86 25.70
CA LEU A 213 72.58 17.82 25.20
C LEU A 213 72.41 17.75 23.67
N ASP A 214 73.50 17.61 22.90
CA ASP A 214 73.41 17.39 21.44
C ASP A 214 72.73 16.05 21.10
N ARG A 215 72.95 14.97 21.88
CA ARG A 215 72.21 13.70 21.74
C ARG A 215 70.71 13.88 21.97
N LEU A 216 70.31 14.54 23.07
CA LEU A 216 68.90 14.81 23.39
C LEU A 216 68.23 15.67 22.30
N ARG A 217 68.93 16.70 21.81
CA ARG A 217 68.46 17.54 20.70
C ARG A 217 68.23 16.72 19.43
N ASP A 218 69.16 15.85 19.08
CA ASP A 218 69.06 15.01 17.88
C ASP A 218 67.96 13.94 18.02
N GLU A 219 67.75 13.39 19.22
CA GLU A 219 66.62 12.50 19.53
C GLU A 219 65.26 13.22 19.41
N PHE A 220 65.08 14.36 20.09
CA PHE A 220 63.82 15.14 20.01
C PHE A 220 63.55 15.67 18.60
N SER A 221 64.57 16.10 17.84
CA SER A 221 64.38 16.53 16.45
C SER A 221 64.00 15.36 15.53
N GLY A 222 64.57 14.18 15.75
CA GLY A 222 64.18 12.95 15.06
C GLY A 222 62.77 12.47 15.43
N GLN A 223 62.34 12.67 16.68
CA GLN A 223 60.98 12.39 17.14
C GLN A 223 59.97 13.37 16.53
N LEU A 224 60.28 14.67 16.54
CA LEU A 224 59.47 15.71 15.91
C LEU A 224 59.27 15.45 14.40
N ALA A 225 60.34 15.10 13.68
CA ALA A 225 60.26 14.76 12.26
C ALA A 225 59.39 13.52 11.98
N ARG A 226 59.28 12.57 12.91
CA ARG A 226 58.33 11.45 12.82
C ARG A 226 56.91 11.92 13.06
N LEU A 227 56.65 12.69 14.11
CA LEU A 227 55.30 13.20 14.42
C LEU A 227 54.75 14.09 13.31
N ASP A 228 55.54 15.02 12.75
CA ASP A 228 55.12 15.85 11.61
C ASP A 228 54.85 14.99 10.33
N SER A 229 55.58 13.88 10.13
CA SER A 229 55.32 12.90 9.06
C SER A 229 54.05 12.06 9.31
N ASP A 230 53.81 11.66 10.56
CA ASP A 230 52.68 10.83 10.96
C ASP A 230 51.37 11.63 10.91
N ARG A 231 51.41 12.89 11.36
CA ARG A 231 50.38 13.91 11.12
C ARG A 231 50.05 14.07 9.64
N ALA A 232 51.06 14.20 8.77
CA ALA A 232 50.84 14.38 7.33
C ALA A 232 50.19 13.15 6.69
N ARG A 233 50.61 11.95 7.10
CA ARG A 233 50.01 10.66 6.72
C ARG A 233 48.55 10.55 7.19
N LEU A 234 48.29 10.87 8.46
CA LEU A 234 46.96 10.82 9.07
C LEU A 234 45.98 11.80 8.38
N ALA A 235 46.42 13.02 8.09
CA ALA A 235 45.63 13.99 7.34
C ALA A 235 45.29 13.51 5.92
N SER A 236 46.24 12.86 5.23
CA SER A 236 46.01 12.26 3.92
C SER A 236 45.02 11.09 3.98
N GLU A 237 45.10 10.25 5.02
CA GLU A 237 44.18 9.13 5.20
C GLU A 237 42.75 9.60 5.48
N PHE A 238 42.56 10.59 6.36
CA PHE A 238 41.24 11.18 6.61
C PHE A 238 40.65 11.85 5.37
N ALA A 239 41.48 12.53 4.56
CA ALA A 239 41.03 13.12 3.29
C ALA A 239 40.52 12.03 2.32
N GLY A 240 41.28 10.94 2.15
CA GLY A 240 40.87 9.81 1.30
C GLY A 240 39.60 9.12 1.79
N ARG A 241 39.50 8.84 3.11
CA ARG A 241 38.27 8.28 3.72
C ARG A 241 37.05 9.20 3.50
N GLU A 242 37.22 10.52 3.57
CA GLU A 242 36.14 11.48 3.34
C GLU A 242 35.74 11.56 1.86
N GLU A 243 36.69 11.42 0.92
CA GLU A 243 36.42 11.33 -0.52
C GLU A 243 35.68 10.04 -0.89
N ASP A 244 36.11 8.89 -0.38
CA ASP A 244 35.44 7.59 -0.54
C ASP A 244 33.97 7.64 -0.06
N LEU A 245 33.71 8.25 1.11
CA LEU A 245 32.35 8.38 1.63
C LEU A 245 31.49 9.32 0.77
N ARG A 246 32.05 10.40 0.22
CA ARG A 246 31.35 11.26 -0.74
C ARG A 246 31.02 10.53 -2.04
N ALA A 247 31.97 9.75 -2.57
CA ALA A 247 31.78 8.99 -3.80
C ALA A 247 30.65 7.97 -3.65
N ARG A 248 30.62 7.23 -2.54
CA ARG A 248 29.54 6.29 -2.20
C ARG A 248 28.19 6.99 -2.04
N LEU A 249 28.14 8.13 -1.34
CA LEU A 249 26.91 8.94 -1.21
C LEU A 249 26.38 9.40 -2.57
N ALA A 250 27.27 9.86 -3.47
CA ALA A 250 26.90 10.29 -4.81
C ALA A 250 26.34 9.12 -5.64
N GLU A 251 27.04 7.99 -5.68
CA GLU A 251 26.58 6.74 -6.32
C GLU A 251 25.22 6.29 -5.77
N ARG A 252 25.06 6.31 -4.43
CA ARG A 252 23.81 5.95 -3.74
C ARG A 252 22.66 6.87 -4.11
N SER A 253 22.90 8.18 -4.20
CA SER A 253 21.89 9.16 -4.60
C SER A 253 21.44 8.96 -6.05
N ALA A 254 22.39 8.77 -6.99
CA ALA A 254 22.08 8.52 -8.40
C ALA A 254 21.27 7.21 -8.59
N ALA A 255 21.62 6.14 -7.88
CA ALA A 255 20.87 4.89 -7.91
C ALA A 255 19.43 5.03 -7.35
N LEU A 256 19.24 5.86 -6.32
CA LEU A 256 17.91 6.15 -5.77
C LEU A 256 17.07 7.05 -6.69
N GLU A 257 17.68 8.01 -7.39
CA GLU A 257 17.00 8.82 -8.41
C GLU A 257 16.60 7.97 -9.62
N GLU A 258 17.47 7.07 -10.09
CA GLU A 258 17.11 6.12 -11.15
C GLU A 258 15.98 5.18 -10.71
N GLN A 259 16.02 4.68 -9.48
CA GLN A 259 14.94 3.84 -8.95
C GLN A 259 13.60 4.59 -8.88
N ARG A 260 13.60 5.88 -8.52
CA ARG A 260 12.40 6.72 -8.54
C ARG A 260 11.86 6.91 -9.96
N ALA A 261 12.70 7.31 -10.91
CA ALA A 261 12.29 7.50 -12.30
C ALA A 261 11.69 6.22 -12.92
N ARG A 262 12.25 5.05 -12.60
CA ARG A 262 11.70 3.74 -13.00
C ARG A 262 10.35 3.44 -12.34
N ALA A 263 10.17 3.77 -11.07
CA ALA A 263 8.90 3.57 -10.35
C ALA A 263 7.80 4.53 -10.84
N GLU A 264 8.14 5.80 -11.10
CA GLU A 264 7.25 6.81 -11.67
C GLU A 264 6.74 6.36 -13.05
N ALA A 265 7.64 5.98 -13.97
CA ALA A 265 7.28 5.47 -15.28
C ALA A 265 6.37 4.22 -15.23
N GLY A 266 6.68 3.26 -14.33
CA GLY A 266 5.83 2.10 -14.12
C GLY A 266 4.44 2.45 -13.56
N SER A 267 4.34 3.51 -12.75
CA SER A 267 3.04 4.02 -12.25
C SER A 267 2.21 4.69 -13.35
N GLU A 268 2.84 5.37 -14.30
CA GLU A 268 2.16 5.94 -15.47
C GLU A 268 1.67 4.85 -16.42
N GLU A 269 2.48 3.83 -16.70
CA GLU A 269 2.10 2.66 -17.49
C GLU A 269 0.90 1.92 -16.85
N ALA A 270 0.89 1.76 -15.53
CA ALA A 270 -0.22 1.17 -14.79
C ALA A 270 -1.50 2.01 -14.86
N ARG A 271 -1.40 3.35 -14.73
CA ARG A 271 -2.54 4.26 -14.88
C ARG A 271 -3.13 4.21 -16.29
N GLN A 272 -2.29 4.21 -17.33
CA GLN A 272 -2.74 4.11 -18.73
C GLN A 272 -3.50 2.79 -19.00
N ARG A 273 -3.01 1.66 -18.50
CA ARG A 273 -3.73 0.36 -18.57
C ARG A 273 -5.06 0.39 -17.83
N LEU A 274 -5.13 1.01 -16.65
CA LEU A 274 -6.38 1.13 -15.89
C LEU A 274 -7.42 2.00 -16.62
N GLU A 275 -7.00 3.08 -17.27
CA GLU A 275 -7.89 3.88 -18.12
C GLU A 275 -8.40 3.08 -19.34
N GLU A 276 -7.53 2.33 -20.02
CA GLU A 276 -7.89 1.49 -21.17
C GLU A 276 -8.92 0.41 -20.77
N ILE A 277 -8.68 -0.31 -19.67
CA ILE A 277 -9.62 -1.29 -19.11
C ILE A 277 -10.95 -0.63 -18.71
N THR A 278 -10.91 0.59 -18.18
CA THR A 278 -12.13 1.33 -17.77
C THR A 278 -12.97 1.72 -18.99
N ARG A 279 -12.36 2.32 -20.02
CA ARG A 279 -13.04 2.69 -21.28
C ARG A 279 -13.65 1.47 -21.97
N SER A 280 -12.93 0.34 -21.97
CA SER A 280 -13.43 -0.95 -22.49
C SER A 280 -14.69 -1.40 -21.72
N ARG A 281 -14.66 -1.40 -20.38
CA ARG A 281 -15.81 -1.75 -19.53
C ARG A 281 -17.00 -0.81 -19.72
N GLU A 282 -16.77 0.50 -19.92
CA GLU A 282 -17.82 1.47 -20.22
C GLU A 282 -18.49 1.16 -21.57
N GLN A 283 -17.70 0.81 -22.60
CA GLN A 283 -18.22 0.39 -23.91
C GLN A 283 -19.05 -0.91 -23.81
N VAL A 284 -18.58 -1.91 -23.08
CA VAL A 284 -19.35 -3.14 -22.77
C VAL A 284 -20.67 -2.80 -22.08
N ALA A 285 -20.63 -1.93 -21.06
CA ALA A 285 -21.81 -1.55 -20.29
C ALA A 285 -22.85 -0.79 -21.12
N LEU A 286 -22.41 0.10 -22.02
CA LEU A 286 -23.27 0.85 -22.94
C LEU A 286 -24.00 -0.10 -23.90
N ILE A 287 -23.27 -1.01 -24.57
CA ILE A 287 -23.86 -1.97 -25.51
C ILE A 287 -24.80 -2.94 -24.77
N ARG A 288 -24.40 -3.42 -23.59
CA ARG A 288 -25.25 -4.26 -22.72
C ARG A 288 -26.55 -3.55 -22.32
N SER A 289 -26.50 -2.24 -22.06
CA SER A 289 -27.69 -1.42 -21.79
C SER A 289 -28.61 -1.32 -23.00
N GLN A 290 -28.04 -1.13 -24.21
CA GLN A 290 -28.78 -1.05 -25.46
C GLN A 290 -29.48 -2.38 -25.83
N ILE A 291 -28.79 -3.52 -25.72
CA ILE A 291 -29.38 -4.86 -25.87
C ILE A 291 -30.59 -5.02 -24.91
N ASN A 292 -30.37 -4.70 -23.63
CA ASN A 292 -31.41 -4.79 -22.60
C ASN A 292 -32.55 -3.77 -22.80
N GLY A 293 -32.34 -2.69 -23.55
CA GLY A 293 -33.38 -1.74 -23.96
C GLY A 293 -34.24 -2.27 -25.10
N LEU A 294 -33.60 -2.84 -26.13
CA LEU A 294 -34.28 -3.46 -27.28
C LEU A 294 -35.15 -4.66 -26.86
N TYR A 295 -34.66 -5.51 -25.95
CA TYR A 295 -35.48 -6.58 -25.35
C TYR A 295 -36.73 -6.07 -24.62
N ARG A 296 -36.66 -4.91 -23.95
CA ARG A 296 -37.82 -4.28 -23.33
C ARG A 296 -38.80 -3.77 -24.39
N SER A 297 -38.33 -3.20 -25.50
CA SER A 297 -39.21 -2.82 -26.61
C SER A 297 -39.94 -4.02 -27.23
N ILE A 298 -39.24 -5.14 -27.47
CA ILE A 298 -39.85 -6.38 -27.96
C ILE A 298 -40.93 -6.88 -26.98
N ARG A 299 -40.61 -6.91 -25.68
CA ARG A 299 -41.54 -7.36 -24.63
C ARG A 299 -42.79 -6.48 -24.56
N ASN A 300 -42.63 -5.16 -24.47
CA ASN A 300 -43.76 -4.23 -24.37
C ASN A 300 -44.73 -4.40 -25.55
N ARG A 301 -44.21 -4.38 -26.79
CA ARG A 301 -45.03 -4.55 -28.00
C ARG A 301 -45.76 -5.90 -28.05
N TYR A 302 -45.16 -6.96 -27.52
CA TYR A 302 -45.82 -8.26 -27.39
C TYR A 302 -46.93 -8.26 -26.33
N GLU A 303 -46.71 -7.61 -25.18
CA GLU A 303 -47.72 -7.44 -24.12
C GLU A 303 -48.87 -6.49 -24.54
N GLU A 304 -48.59 -5.52 -25.41
CA GLU A 304 -49.53 -4.59 -26.04
C GLU A 304 -50.30 -5.21 -27.23
N GLY A 305 -49.90 -6.41 -27.69
CA GLY A 305 -50.51 -7.10 -28.82
C GLY A 305 -50.10 -6.58 -30.22
N GLU A 306 -49.10 -5.69 -30.30
CA GLU A 306 -48.53 -5.18 -31.56
C GLU A 306 -47.59 -6.20 -32.21
N TYR A 307 -48.07 -7.40 -32.54
CA TYR A 307 -47.20 -8.51 -32.93
C TYR A 307 -46.30 -8.21 -34.15
N ASP A 308 -46.78 -7.49 -35.17
CA ASP A 308 -45.93 -7.09 -36.31
C ASP A 308 -44.80 -6.14 -35.89
N ALA A 309 -45.08 -5.16 -35.02
CA ALA A 309 -44.07 -4.23 -34.51
C ALA A 309 -43.09 -4.91 -33.53
N ALA A 310 -43.55 -5.91 -32.77
CA ALA A 310 -42.68 -6.77 -31.97
C ALA A 310 -41.69 -7.55 -32.86
N ARG A 311 -42.13 -8.02 -34.04
CA ARG A 311 -41.26 -8.71 -35.01
C ARG A 311 -40.28 -7.77 -35.71
N THR A 312 -40.67 -6.51 -35.97
CA THR A 312 -39.71 -5.46 -36.35
C THR A 312 -38.64 -5.27 -35.28
N ALA A 313 -39.03 -5.10 -34.01
CA ALA A 313 -38.07 -4.92 -32.91
C ALA A 313 -37.12 -6.14 -32.70
N ILE A 314 -37.59 -7.36 -33.00
CA ILE A 314 -36.74 -8.57 -33.02
C ILE A 314 -35.73 -8.52 -34.17
N ALA A 315 -36.14 -8.07 -35.36
CA ALA A 315 -35.23 -7.88 -36.49
C ALA A 315 -34.20 -6.77 -36.21
N ASP A 316 -34.61 -5.66 -35.59
CA ASP A 316 -33.74 -4.56 -35.18
C ASP A 316 -32.67 -5.03 -34.19
N LEU A 317 -33.04 -5.82 -33.16
CA LEU A 317 -32.07 -6.36 -32.21
C LEU A 317 -31.18 -7.45 -32.85
N ARG A 318 -31.71 -8.29 -33.74
CA ARG A 318 -30.89 -9.24 -34.51
C ARG A 318 -29.86 -8.52 -35.40
N SER A 319 -30.24 -7.39 -35.99
CA SER A 319 -29.33 -6.52 -36.77
C SER A 319 -28.27 -5.88 -35.87
N PHE A 320 -28.68 -5.34 -34.71
CA PHE A 320 -27.75 -4.76 -33.74
C PHE A 320 -26.72 -5.79 -33.24
N LEU A 321 -27.15 -7.02 -32.90
CA LEU A 321 -26.29 -8.13 -32.52
C LEU A 321 -25.39 -8.64 -33.66
N ALA A 322 -25.61 -8.22 -34.91
CA ALA A 322 -24.73 -8.49 -36.05
C ALA A 322 -23.76 -7.32 -36.35
N THR A 323 -23.72 -6.29 -35.51
CA THR A 323 -22.79 -5.16 -35.67
C THR A 323 -21.39 -5.52 -35.17
N GLU A 324 -20.35 -5.09 -35.87
CA GLU A 324 -18.93 -5.30 -35.53
C GLU A 324 -18.60 -4.92 -34.07
N ALA A 325 -19.20 -3.86 -33.53
CA ALA A 325 -19.04 -3.43 -32.14
C ALA A 325 -19.51 -4.45 -31.07
N VAL A 326 -20.35 -5.44 -31.44
CA VAL A 326 -20.77 -6.55 -30.58
C VAL A 326 -19.85 -7.76 -30.78
N GLU A 327 -19.35 -7.96 -31.99
CA GLU A 327 -18.52 -9.11 -32.40
C GLU A 327 -17.04 -8.92 -32.02
N SER A 328 -16.54 -7.68 -31.97
CA SER A 328 -15.17 -7.33 -31.60
C SER A 328 -14.88 -7.41 -30.09
N ILE A 329 -15.89 -7.67 -29.27
CA ILE A 329 -15.80 -7.70 -27.79
C ILE A 329 -16.12 -9.12 -27.32
N PRO A 330 -15.14 -9.91 -26.82
CA PRO A 330 -15.36 -11.33 -26.49
C PRO A 330 -16.52 -11.59 -25.53
N GLU A 331 -16.64 -10.79 -24.46
CA GLU A 331 -17.74 -10.89 -23.47
C GLU A 331 -19.14 -10.70 -24.08
N LEU A 332 -19.23 -10.00 -25.22
CA LEU A 332 -20.47 -9.77 -25.96
C LEU A 332 -20.65 -10.78 -27.09
N ALA A 333 -19.57 -11.28 -27.69
CA ALA A 333 -19.59 -12.34 -28.69
C ALA A 333 -20.10 -13.67 -28.12
N GLU A 334 -19.67 -14.06 -26.92
CA GLU A 334 -20.24 -15.24 -26.22
C GLU A 334 -21.74 -15.06 -25.93
N ARG A 335 -22.13 -13.86 -25.46
CA ARG A 335 -23.53 -13.55 -25.14
C ARG A 335 -24.42 -13.51 -26.40
N ARG A 336 -23.88 -13.03 -27.53
CA ARG A 336 -24.58 -12.88 -28.82
C ARG A 336 -25.20 -14.19 -29.30
N GLU A 337 -24.51 -15.33 -29.14
CA GLU A 337 -25.08 -16.64 -29.52
C GLU A 337 -26.34 -16.97 -28.72
N VAL A 338 -26.30 -16.74 -27.40
CA VAL A 338 -27.44 -16.94 -26.50
C VAL A 338 -28.58 -15.97 -26.82
N ASP A 339 -28.28 -14.69 -27.04
CA ASP A 339 -29.29 -13.69 -27.40
C ASP A 339 -29.95 -13.99 -28.77
N LEU A 340 -29.20 -14.46 -29.76
CA LEU A 340 -29.76 -14.85 -31.06
C LEU A 340 -30.70 -16.07 -30.95
N PHE A 341 -30.36 -17.06 -30.13
CA PHE A 341 -31.22 -18.21 -29.83
C PHE A 341 -32.50 -17.81 -29.06
N LEU A 342 -32.38 -16.90 -28.09
CA LEU A 342 -33.53 -16.33 -27.40
C LEU A 342 -34.46 -15.58 -28.37
N LEU A 343 -33.90 -14.79 -29.29
CA LEU A 343 -34.69 -14.06 -30.28
C LEU A 343 -35.41 -14.96 -31.29
N GLU A 344 -34.81 -16.09 -31.69
CA GLU A 344 -35.52 -17.08 -32.49
C GLU A 344 -36.67 -17.73 -31.69
N THR A 345 -36.44 -18.02 -30.40
CA THR A 345 -37.48 -18.56 -29.51
C THR A 345 -38.63 -17.57 -29.32
N ILE A 346 -38.34 -16.28 -29.19
CA ILE A 346 -39.34 -15.21 -29.07
C ILE A 346 -40.09 -15.00 -30.40
N ASP A 347 -39.44 -14.91 -31.56
CA ASP A 347 -40.17 -14.78 -32.84
C ASP A 347 -41.13 -15.96 -33.07
N ARG A 348 -40.72 -17.19 -32.71
CA ARG A 348 -41.60 -18.38 -32.74
C ARG A 348 -42.82 -18.26 -31.81
N THR A 349 -42.74 -17.54 -30.68
CA THR A 349 -43.93 -17.28 -29.83
C THR A 349 -44.78 -16.12 -30.37
N VAL A 350 -44.16 -15.04 -30.85
CA VAL A 350 -44.88 -13.92 -31.48
C VAL A 350 -45.67 -14.39 -32.72
N GLN A 351 -45.07 -15.23 -33.57
CA GLN A 351 -45.74 -15.87 -34.71
C GLN A 351 -47.00 -16.66 -34.30
N ARG A 352 -46.94 -17.41 -33.19
CA ARG A 352 -48.08 -18.19 -32.69
C ARG A 352 -49.19 -17.28 -32.21
N ALA A 353 -48.87 -16.30 -31.35
CA ALA A 353 -49.84 -15.33 -30.84
C ALA A 353 -50.50 -14.53 -31.98
N GLN A 354 -49.73 -14.08 -32.97
CA GLN A 354 -50.23 -13.44 -34.19
C GLN A 354 -51.21 -14.36 -34.95
N SER A 355 -50.87 -15.65 -35.11
CA SER A 355 -51.74 -16.62 -35.79
C SER A 355 -53.02 -16.95 -35.00
N GLU A 356 -52.98 -16.87 -33.67
CA GLU A 356 -54.13 -17.11 -32.80
C GLU A 356 -55.07 -15.89 -32.78
N GLN A 357 -54.53 -14.67 -32.67
CA GLN A 357 -55.30 -13.43 -32.83
C GLN A 357 -55.97 -13.35 -34.21
N ALA A 358 -55.26 -13.74 -35.27
CA ALA A 358 -55.82 -13.82 -36.62
C ALA A 358 -56.94 -14.88 -36.73
N ARG A 359 -56.87 -15.99 -35.99
CA ARG A 359 -57.95 -17.00 -35.93
C ARG A 359 -59.16 -16.49 -35.16
N VAL A 360 -58.98 -15.83 -34.01
CA VAL A 360 -60.09 -15.21 -33.27
C VAL A 360 -60.81 -14.17 -34.14
N GLY A 361 -60.05 -13.27 -34.78
CA GLY A 361 -60.62 -12.29 -35.71
C GLY A 361 -61.27 -12.88 -36.98
N VAL A 362 -61.03 -14.16 -37.30
CA VAL A 362 -61.77 -14.89 -38.35
C VAL A 362 -63.06 -15.51 -37.80
N VAL A 363 -63.07 -15.98 -36.55
CA VAL A 363 -64.30 -16.45 -35.87
C VAL A 363 -65.29 -15.30 -35.67
N ASP A 364 -64.84 -14.13 -35.22
CA ASP A 364 -65.69 -12.95 -35.06
C ASP A 364 -66.29 -12.49 -36.40
N ARG A 365 -65.52 -12.59 -37.49
CA ARG A 365 -66.00 -12.29 -38.86
C ARG A 365 -66.98 -13.34 -39.39
N LEU A 366 -66.85 -14.60 -38.98
CA LEU A 366 -67.83 -15.65 -39.28
C LEU A 366 -69.16 -15.40 -38.56
N ALA A 367 -69.12 -15.03 -37.28
CA ALA A 367 -70.33 -14.63 -36.53
C ALA A 367 -71.03 -13.42 -37.16
N ALA A 368 -70.26 -12.40 -37.59
CA ALA A 368 -70.81 -11.26 -38.33
C ALA A 368 -71.44 -11.66 -39.68
N LEU A 369 -70.89 -12.65 -40.38
CA LEU A 369 -71.47 -13.18 -41.63
C LEU A 369 -72.76 -13.98 -41.40
N GLU A 370 -72.90 -14.70 -40.29
CA GLU A 370 -74.17 -15.33 -39.91
C GLU A 370 -75.24 -14.28 -39.57
N GLN A 371 -74.87 -13.19 -38.88
CA GLN A 371 -75.80 -12.09 -38.60
C GLN A 371 -76.28 -11.41 -39.89
N ILE A 372 -75.37 -11.06 -40.81
CA ILE A 372 -75.71 -10.47 -42.12
C ILE A 372 -76.62 -11.40 -42.93
N ARG A 373 -76.44 -12.72 -42.82
CA ARG A 373 -77.32 -13.70 -43.48
C ARG A 373 -78.74 -13.69 -42.90
N GLY A 374 -78.89 -13.65 -41.58
CA GLY A 374 -80.20 -13.55 -40.93
C GLY A 374 -80.94 -12.25 -41.29
N GLU A 375 -80.22 -11.14 -41.39
CA GLU A 375 -80.76 -9.86 -41.88
C GLU A 375 -81.22 -9.99 -43.35
N LEU A 376 -80.44 -10.65 -44.22
CA LEU A 376 -80.81 -10.88 -45.63
C LEU A 376 -82.13 -11.67 -45.78
N GLU A 377 -82.29 -12.75 -45.02
CA GLU A 377 -83.50 -13.59 -45.05
C GLU A 377 -84.75 -12.80 -44.60
N SER A 378 -84.59 -11.83 -43.68
CA SER A 378 -85.68 -10.92 -43.27
C SER A 378 -86.07 -9.90 -44.35
N VAL A 379 -85.10 -9.35 -45.08
CA VAL A 379 -85.35 -8.42 -46.20
C VAL A 379 -86.07 -9.13 -47.34
N GLN A 380 -85.77 -10.41 -47.56
CA GLN A 380 -86.35 -11.18 -48.65
C GLN A 380 -87.83 -11.51 -48.39
N ALA A 381 -88.22 -11.81 -47.15
CA ALA A 381 -89.63 -11.98 -46.76
C ALA A 381 -90.46 -10.70 -46.97
N LEU A 382 -89.91 -9.53 -46.61
CA LEU A 382 -90.55 -8.22 -46.84
C LEU A 382 -90.70 -7.89 -48.34
N LEU A 383 -89.79 -8.39 -49.19
CA LEU A 383 -89.85 -8.19 -50.64
C LEU A 383 -90.99 -8.97 -51.30
N ASP A 384 -91.28 -10.19 -50.82
CA ASP A 384 -92.37 -11.03 -51.33
C ASP A 384 -93.75 -10.51 -50.87
N GLU A 385 -93.84 -9.97 -49.66
CA GLU A 385 -95.03 -9.28 -49.15
C GLU A 385 -95.35 -8.02 -49.99
N ALA A 386 -94.34 -7.17 -50.22
CA ALA A 386 -94.49 -5.96 -51.04
C ALA A 386 -94.86 -6.26 -52.51
N GLN A 387 -94.35 -7.34 -53.11
CA GLN A 387 -94.77 -7.80 -54.44
C GLN A 387 -96.25 -8.22 -54.46
N THR A 388 -96.71 -8.87 -53.39
CA THR A 388 -98.11 -9.32 -53.26
C THR A 388 -99.06 -8.13 -53.21
N GLU A 389 -98.74 -7.08 -52.44
CA GLU A 389 -99.52 -5.84 -52.44
C GLU A 389 -99.51 -5.11 -53.79
N ARG A 390 -98.34 -5.02 -54.46
CA ARG A 390 -98.21 -4.34 -55.76
C ARG A 390 -99.12 -4.96 -56.83
N ASN A 391 -99.25 -6.29 -56.84
CA ASN A 391 -100.15 -7.00 -57.75
C ASN A 391 -101.64 -6.66 -57.50
N ILE A 392 -102.06 -6.57 -56.23
CA ILE A 392 -103.42 -6.19 -55.84
C ILE A 392 -103.72 -4.73 -56.24
N ALA A 393 -102.74 -3.83 -56.06
CA ALA A 393 -102.86 -2.43 -56.45
C ALA A 393 -103.04 -2.27 -57.98
N GLN A 394 -102.20 -2.94 -58.78
CA GLN A 394 -102.31 -2.93 -60.25
C GLN A 394 -103.69 -3.40 -60.75
N GLN A 395 -104.25 -4.45 -60.15
CA GLN A 395 -105.57 -4.97 -60.53
C GLN A 395 -106.69 -3.94 -60.28
N ARG A 396 -106.61 -3.16 -59.19
CA ARG A 396 -107.58 -2.09 -58.89
C ARG A 396 -107.50 -0.94 -59.89
N ALA A 397 -106.30 -0.46 -60.23
CA ALA A 397 -106.15 0.61 -61.22
C ALA A 397 -106.62 0.21 -62.61
N GLY A 398 -106.46 -1.06 -63.01
CA GLY A 398 -107.06 -1.58 -64.24
C GLY A 398 -108.58 -1.36 -64.27
N THR A 399 -109.28 -1.78 -63.22
CA THR A 399 -110.75 -1.57 -63.12
C THR A 399 -111.15 -0.10 -63.07
N ALA A 400 -110.38 0.76 -62.41
CA ALA A 400 -110.66 2.20 -62.37
C ALA A 400 -110.39 2.89 -63.72
N LEU A 401 -109.42 2.42 -64.52
CA LEU A 401 -109.12 2.95 -65.85
C LEU A 401 -110.26 2.66 -66.84
N ASP A 402 -110.85 1.46 -66.79
CA ASP A 402 -112.00 1.10 -67.63
C ASP A 402 -113.27 1.89 -67.24
N ILE A 403 -113.48 2.15 -65.93
CA ILE A 403 -114.53 3.07 -65.45
C ILE A 403 -114.28 4.48 -65.99
N ALA A 404 -113.04 4.99 -65.90
CA ALA A 404 -112.70 6.32 -66.39
C ALA A 404 -112.92 6.46 -67.91
N ARG A 405 -112.46 5.48 -68.70
CA ARG A 405 -112.66 5.45 -70.17
C ARG A 405 -114.15 5.40 -70.54
N THR A 406 -114.96 4.62 -69.82
CA THR A 406 -116.42 4.55 -70.03
C THR A 406 -117.09 5.88 -69.68
N ALA A 407 -116.74 6.50 -68.55
CA ALA A 407 -117.29 7.79 -68.13
C ALA A 407 -116.91 8.95 -69.09
N VAL A 408 -115.72 8.94 -69.68
CA VAL A 408 -115.33 9.91 -70.73
C VAL A 408 -116.17 9.72 -71.99
N ALA A 409 -116.40 8.48 -72.44
CA ALA A 409 -117.19 8.19 -73.64
C ALA A 409 -118.66 8.66 -73.51
N GLU A 410 -119.20 8.65 -72.30
CA GLU A 410 -120.56 9.12 -71.98
C GLU A 410 -120.63 10.60 -71.53
N ALA A 411 -119.54 11.36 -71.68
CA ALA A 411 -119.42 12.76 -71.22
C ALA A 411 -119.66 12.98 -69.70
N ARG A 412 -119.54 11.93 -68.88
CA ARG A 412 -119.65 11.97 -67.40
C ARG A 412 -118.32 12.41 -66.76
N TYR A 413 -117.81 13.57 -67.18
CA TYR A 413 -116.44 14.03 -66.87
C TYR A 413 -116.09 14.12 -65.37
N ALA A 414 -117.05 14.43 -64.49
CA ALA A 414 -116.82 14.46 -63.04
C ALA A 414 -116.55 13.06 -62.46
N GLU A 415 -117.14 12.02 -63.05
CA GLU A 415 -116.99 10.62 -62.65
C GLU A 415 -115.65 10.06 -63.15
N ALA A 416 -115.28 10.40 -64.39
CA ALA A 416 -113.94 10.14 -64.93
C ALA A 416 -112.83 10.78 -64.08
N LEU A 417 -112.99 12.04 -63.65
CA LEU A 417 -112.03 12.73 -62.78
C LEU A 417 -111.86 12.05 -61.42
N ASN A 418 -112.94 11.52 -60.85
CA ASN A 418 -112.88 10.76 -59.60
C ASN A 418 -112.20 9.40 -59.79
N ALA A 419 -112.48 8.69 -60.90
CA ALA A 419 -111.80 7.44 -61.24
C ALA A 419 -110.29 7.63 -61.49
N TYR A 420 -109.89 8.69 -62.20
CA TYR A 420 -108.47 9.03 -62.35
C TYR A 420 -107.80 9.41 -61.03
N ARG A 421 -108.50 10.10 -60.12
CA ARG A 421 -108.00 10.37 -58.76
C ARG A 421 -107.76 9.06 -57.99
N ASP A 422 -108.66 8.10 -58.08
CA ASP A 422 -108.59 6.83 -57.34
C ASP A 422 -107.38 5.97 -57.80
N ILE A 423 -107.06 5.99 -59.10
CA ILE A 423 -105.82 5.41 -59.65
C ILE A 423 -104.59 6.07 -59.01
N PHE A 424 -104.54 7.40 -58.98
CA PHE A 424 -103.40 8.15 -58.40
C PHE A 424 -103.23 7.93 -56.88
N THR A 425 -104.29 7.61 -56.15
CA THR A 425 -104.20 7.27 -54.72
C THR A 425 -103.92 5.79 -54.45
N THR A 426 -103.93 4.91 -55.47
CA THR A 426 -103.72 3.46 -55.30
C THR A 426 -102.40 2.93 -55.87
N LEU A 427 -101.72 3.63 -56.79
CA LEU A 427 -100.33 3.32 -57.19
C LEU A 427 -99.43 4.57 -57.15
N PRO A 428 -98.72 4.80 -56.02
CA PRO A 428 -97.71 5.87 -55.94
C PRO A 428 -96.59 5.72 -56.98
N ASP A 429 -96.08 4.49 -57.15
CA ASP A 429 -94.91 4.18 -57.97
C ASP A 429 -95.28 3.40 -59.25
N SER A 430 -96.05 4.05 -60.13
CA SER A 430 -96.38 3.54 -61.47
C SER A 430 -95.45 4.14 -62.54
N ASP A 431 -94.24 3.56 -62.64
CA ASP A 431 -93.18 3.98 -63.56
C ASP A 431 -93.64 4.15 -65.03
N GLY A 432 -93.49 5.37 -65.55
CA GLY A 432 -93.44 5.72 -66.99
C GLY A 432 -94.70 5.53 -67.84
N ALA A 433 -95.31 4.34 -67.86
CA ALA A 433 -96.27 3.97 -68.90
C ALA A 433 -97.63 4.66 -68.75
N LEU A 434 -98.24 4.59 -67.55
CA LEU A 434 -99.49 5.30 -67.27
C LEU A 434 -99.28 6.81 -67.23
N SER A 435 -98.10 7.26 -66.79
CA SER A 435 -97.75 8.67 -66.81
C SER A 435 -97.54 9.21 -68.23
N GLU A 436 -97.10 8.43 -69.22
CA GLU A 436 -97.07 8.91 -70.62
C GLU A 436 -98.46 9.04 -71.26
N GLU A 437 -99.43 8.14 -71.02
CA GLU A 437 -100.81 8.31 -71.52
C GLU A 437 -101.46 9.56 -70.88
N LEU A 438 -101.21 9.76 -69.58
CA LEU A 438 -101.77 10.89 -68.82
C LEU A 438 -101.00 12.20 -69.05
N VAL A 439 -99.70 12.14 -69.38
CA VAL A 439 -98.89 13.28 -69.86
C VAL A 439 -99.16 13.58 -71.34
N ALA A 440 -99.66 12.65 -72.16
CA ALA A 440 -100.21 12.99 -73.47
C ALA A 440 -101.48 13.84 -73.32
N LEU A 441 -102.40 13.43 -72.45
CA LEU A 441 -103.58 14.22 -72.07
C LEU A 441 -103.21 15.56 -71.41
N LEU A 442 -102.21 15.61 -70.53
CA LEU A 442 -101.72 16.86 -69.92
C LEU A 442 -100.82 17.69 -70.84
N ARG A 443 -100.21 17.14 -71.90
CA ARG A 443 -99.58 17.92 -73.00
C ARG A 443 -100.63 18.54 -73.91
N GLN A 444 -101.81 17.92 -74.02
CA GLN A 444 -103.02 18.56 -74.56
C GLN A 444 -103.51 19.73 -73.65
N GLY A 445 -103.00 19.82 -72.41
CA GLY A 445 -103.19 20.94 -71.46
C GLY A 445 -101.99 21.88 -71.24
N GLY A 446 -100.74 21.49 -71.53
CA GLY A 446 -99.59 22.39 -71.80
C GLY A 446 -98.51 22.67 -70.71
N PHE A 447 -97.89 21.66 -70.06
CA PHE A 447 -96.78 21.86 -69.07
C PHE A 447 -95.61 20.82 -69.19
N GLY A 448 -94.40 21.07 -68.61
CA GLY A 448 -93.18 20.19 -68.73
C GLY A 448 -91.96 20.46 -67.79
N ALA A 449 -90.88 19.62 -67.81
CA ALA A 449 -89.77 19.54 -66.80
C ALA A 449 -88.41 18.87 -67.29
N PRO A 450 -87.29 18.79 -66.47
CA PRO A 450 -85.90 18.36 -66.85
C PRO A 450 -85.27 17.07 -66.17
N GLN A 451 -83.91 16.93 -66.07
CA GLN A 451 -83.12 15.64 -65.88
C GLN A 451 -81.84 15.67 -64.94
N SER A 452 -80.94 14.63 -64.94
CA SER A 452 -80.07 14.13 -63.81
C SER A 452 -78.60 13.61 -64.15
N GLY A 453 -77.73 13.20 -63.16
CA GLY A 453 -76.45 12.40 -63.29
C GLY A 453 -75.27 12.71 -62.27
N SER A 454 -74.02 12.13 -62.23
CA SER A 454 -73.47 10.73 -62.01
C SER A 454 -71.95 10.70 -61.47
N VAL A 455 -71.19 9.55 -61.36
CA VAL A 455 -70.11 9.26 -60.32
C VAL A 455 -68.82 8.34 -60.65
N ALA A 456 -67.64 8.48 -59.92
CA ALA A 456 -66.48 7.52 -59.56
C ALA A 456 -65.09 7.34 -60.37
N PRO A 457 -64.11 6.34 -60.12
CA PRO A 457 -62.94 6.30 -59.14
C PRO A 457 -61.44 5.83 -59.59
N LEU A 458 -60.69 4.94 -58.84
CA LEU A 458 -59.17 4.68 -58.72
C LEU A 458 -58.65 3.19 -59.02
N PRO A 459 -57.47 2.51 -58.64
CA PRO A 459 -56.21 2.72 -57.78
C PRO A 459 -54.81 1.96 -58.14
N THR A 460 -53.87 1.67 -57.16
CA THR A 460 -52.83 0.51 -56.98
C THR A 460 -51.25 0.51 -57.21
N SER A 461 -50.49 -0.55 -56.73
CA SER A 461 -48.98 -0.66 -56.41
C SER A 461 -48.26 -2.08 -56.59
N THR A 462 -46.91 -2.29 -56.39
CA THR A 462 -46.13 -3.63 -56.41
C THR A 462 -44.69 -3.73 -55.73
N ILE A 463 -44.07 -4.95 -55.56
CA ILE A 463 -42.77 -5.31 -54.81
C ILE A 463 -41.98 -6.56 -55.39
N SER A 464 -40.64 -6.79 -55.16
CA SER A 464 -39.87 -8.09 -55.36
C SER A 464 -38.41 -8.23 -54.71
N PRO A 465 -37.70 -9.43 -54.68
CA PRO A 465 -36.70 -9.84 -53.63
C PRO A 465 -35.23 -10.34 -54.02
N ALA A 466 -34.55 -11.18 -53.18
CA ALA A 466 -33.07 -11.49 -53.07
C ALA A 466 -32.58 -12.98 -53.34
N PRO A 467 -31.26 -13.34 -53.22
CA PRO A 467 -30.79 -14.57 -52.45
C PRO A 467 -29.30 -14.60 -51.86
N THR A 468 -28.82 -15.80 -51.41
CA THR A 468 -27.68 -16.19 -50.48
C THR A 468 -26.56 -17.11 -51.12
N PRO A 469 -25.72 -18.00 -50.46
CA PRO A 469 -24.93 -18.10 -49.17
C PRO A 469 -23.46 -18.70 -49.27
N ALA A 470 -22.72 -18.98 -48.15
CA ALA A 470 -21.57 -19.95 -48.02
C ALA A 470 -21.16 -20.31 -46.54
N GLU A 471 -20.38 -21.40 -46.28
CA GLU A 471 -20.02 -21.95 -44.92
C GLU A 471 -18.49 -22.38 -44.74
N PRO A 472 -18.02 -23.34 -43.85
CA PRO A 472 -17.19 -23.01 -42.66
C PRO A 472 -15.89 -23.86 -42.41
N ARG A 473 -15.14 -23.64 -41.30
CA ARG A 473 -14.07 -24.52 -40.74
C ARG A 473 -13.89 -24.41 -39.21
N VAL A 474 -13.22 -25.38 -38.56
CA VAL A 474 -13.14 -25.60 -37.09
C VAL A 474 -11.78 -26.18 -36.64
N GLN A 475 -11.39 -25.99 -35.35
CA GLN A 475 -10.34 -26.70 -34.55
C GLN A 475 -8.85 -26.42 -34.87
N THR A 476 -7.87 -26.51 -33.94
CA THR A 476 -7.78 -26.98 -32.52
C THR A 476 -6.86 -26.07 -31.66
N VAL A 477 -6.95 -26.11 -30.31
CA VAL A 477 -5.84 -26.19 -29.30
C VAL A 477 -6.45 -26.32 -27.88
N ILE A 478 -6.16 -27.40 -27.13
CA ILE A 478 -6.31 -27.50 -25.66
C ILE A 478 -5.31 -28.54 -25.09
N VAL A 479 -4.13 -28.11 -24.62
CA VAL A 479 -3.27 -28.81 -23.62
C VAL A 479 -2.27 -27.78 -23.05
N GLN A 480 -2.45 -27.24 -21.83
CA GLN A 480 -1.35 -26.48 -21.17
C GLN A 480 -1.38 -26.28 -19.63
N ASP A 481 -2.51 -26.51 -18.93
CA ASP A 481 -2.69 -26.03 -17.54
C ASP A 481 -1.83 -26.68 -16.43
N ASP A 482 -1.56 -27.99 -16.50
CA ASP A 482 -1.05 -28.76 -15.34
C ASP A 482 0.29 -28.24 -14.77
N ALA A 483 1.16 -27.70 -15.63
CA ALA A 483 2.45 -27.17 -15.21
C ALA A 483 2.35 -25.83 -14.45
N GLU A 484 1.37 -24.99 -14.81
CA GLU A 484 1.12 -23.71 -14.14
C GLU A 484 0.44 -23.93 -12.78
N ILE A 485 -0.51 -24.87 -12.70
CA ILE A 485 -1.13 -25.31 -11.43
C ILE A 485 -0.05 -25.83 -10.46
N GLN A 486 0.91 -26.64 -10.92
CA GLN A 486 2.02 -27.10 -10.08
C GLN A 486 2.96 -25.96 -9.62
N ARG A 487 3.19 -24.95 -10.47
CA ARG A 487 3.98 -23.75 -10.11
C ARG A 487 3.28 -22.91 -9.03
N LEU A 488 1.98 -22.67 -9.19
CA LEU A 488 1.16 -21.93 -8.23
C LEU A 488 1.09 -22.65 -6.88
N ASN A 489 0.85 -23.96 -6.88
CA ASN A 489 0.83 -24.76 -5.66
C ASN A 489 2.16 -24.73 -4.89
N ARG A 490 3.31 -24.65 -5.59
CA ARG A 490 4.61 -24.47 -4.92
C ARG A 490 4.72 -23.10 -4.22
N ILE A 491 4.35 -22.02 -4.92
CA ILE A 491 4.38 -20.65 -4.39
C ILE A 491 3.45 -20.53 -3.17
N ILE A 492 2.25 -21.12 -3.24
CA ILE A 492 1.28 -21.15 -2.12
C ILE A 492 1.89 -21.87 -0.91
N ASN A 493 2.50 -23.04 -1.10
CA ASN A 493 3.13 -23.79 0.00
C ASN A 493 4.33 -23.05 0.61
N GLU A 494 5.15 -22.38 -0.20
CA GLU A 494 6.26 -21.54 0.28
C GLU A 494 5.73 -20.33 1.09
N GLN A 495 4.65 -19.68 0.63
CA GLN A 495 4.01 -18.59 1.37
C GLN A 495 3.37 -19.04 2.69
N ILE A 496 2.75 -20.23 2.74
CA ILE A 496 2.16 -20.78 3.98
C ILE A 496 3.24 -20.96 5.07
N VAL A 497 4.44 -21.42 4.71
CA VAL A 497 5.57 -21.54 5.66
C VAL A 497 5.99 -20.16 6.19
N VAL A 498 6.04 -19.14 5.34
CA VAL A 498 6.37 -17.76 5.75
C VAL A 498 5.29 -17.18 6.68
N VAL A 499 4.01 -17.34 6.34
CA VAL A 499 2.88 -16.87 7.17
C VAL A 499 2.90 -17.54 8.55
N ASN A 500 3.13 -18.85 8.61
CA ASN A 500 3.19 -19.59 9.88
C ASN A 500 4.34 -19.10 10.78
N ARG A 501 5.51 -18.74 10.21
CA ARG A 501 6.61 -18.12 10.97
C ARG A 501 6.22 -16.76 11.55
N TYR A 502 5.54 -15.91 10.78
CA TYR A 502 5.06 -14.61 11.29
C TYR A 502 4.01 -14.76 12.39
N ILE A 503 3.12 -15.75 12.30
CA ILE A 503 2.16 -16.07 13.36
C ILE A 503 2.90 -16.51 14.64
N ALA A 504 3.86 -17.44 14.52
CA ALA A 504 4.64 -17.93 15.66
C ALA A 504 5.45 -16.80 16.34
N LEU A 505 6.05 -15.89 15.56
CA LEU A 505 6.71 -14.70 16.10
C LEU A 505 5.71 -13.76 16.81
N GLY A 506 4.52 -13.56 16.24
CA GLY A 506 3.45 -12.77 16.87
C GLY A 506 3.02 -13.33 18.22
N GLU A 507 2.87 -14.66 18.32
CA GLU A 507 2.60 -15.34 19.60
C GLU A 507 3.77 -15.23 20.58
N ALA A 508 5.02 -15.39 20.12
CA ALA A 508 6.21 -15.22 20.95
C ALA A 508 6.29 -13.80 21.55
N TYR A 509 6.06 -12.77 20.74
CA TYR A 509 6.01 -11.37 21.19
C TYR A 509 4.86 -11.13 22.17
N GLN A 510 3.65 -11.63 21.89
CA GLN A 510 2.53 -11.49 22.82
C GLN A 510 2.73 -12.22 24.16
N ARG A 511 3.52 -13.29 24.20
CA ARG A 511 3.91 -13.96 25.46
C ARG A 511 4.88 -13.09 26.25
N TYR A 512 5.91 -12.57 25.59
CA TYR A 512 6.87 -11.62 26.17
C TYR A 512 6.17 -10.38 26.76
N ALA A 513 5.41 -9.64 25.94
CA ALA A 513 4.75 -8.41 26.38
C ALA A 513 3.85 -8.62 27.61
N ARG A 514 3.03 -9.68 27.64
CA ARG A 514 2.20 -10.03 28.81
C ARG A 514 3.01 -10.33 30.07
N SER A 515 4.17 -10.97 29.93
CA SER A 515 5.08 -11.22 31.06
C SER A 515 5.83 -9.97 31.53
N GLU A 516 6.14 -9.05 30.63
CA GLU A 516 6.73 -7.74 30.94
C GLU A 516 5.74 -6.82 31.65
N ASP A 517 4.53 -6.65 31.12
CA ASP A 517 3.41 -5.93 31.75
C ASP A 517 3.18 -6.40 33.19
N GLN A 518 3.13 -7.72 33.39
CA GLN A 518 2.97 -8.31 34.73
C GLN A 518 4.13 -7.92 35.66
N ILE A 519 5.38 -8.14 35.25
CA ILE A 519 6.55 -7.87 36.10
C ILE A 519 6.72 -6.38 36.41
N LEU A 520 6.44 -5.49 35.45
CA LEU A 520 6.46 -4.04 35.66
C LEU A 520 5.35 -3.61 36.64
N SER A 521 4.17 -4.24 36.57
CA SER A 521 3.07 -3.98 37.52
C SER A 521 3.34 -4.48 38.94
N GLU A 522 4.09 -5.58 39.10
CA GLU A 522 4.38 -6.20 40.40
C GLU A 522 5.63 -5.64 41.09
N SER A 523 6.67 -5.27 40.34
CA SER A 523 8.05 -5.11 40.88
C SER A 523 8.67 -3.72 40.68
N GLY A 524 7.97 -2.76 40.06
CA GLY A 524 8.45 -1.38 39.91
C GLY A 524 9.81 -1.29 39.19
N GLU A 525 10.77 -0.57 39.77
CA GLU A 525 12.11 -0.41 39.21
C GLU A 525 12.90 -1.72 39.13
N PHE A 526 12.80 -2.58 40.16
CA PHE A 526 13.36 -3.95 40.12
C PHE A 526 12.70 -4.80 39.01
N GLY A 527 11.47 -4.44 38.62
CA GLY A 527 10.79 -4.98 37.45
C GLY A 527 11.49 -4.68 36.14
N ARG A 528 12.16 -3.52 35.98
CA ARG A 528 12.86 -3.13 34.75
C ARG A 528 14.09 -4.00 34.47
N LEU A 529 14.88 -4.31 35.51
CA LEU A 529 16.01 -5.24 35.39
C LEU A 529 15.53 -6.65 35.00
N ARG A 530 14.38 -7.06 35.55
CA ARG A 530 13.80 -8.38 35.29
C ARG A 530 13.09 -8.46 33.93
N SER A 531 12.53 -7.35 33.43
CA SER A 531 11.99 -7.29 32.07
C SER A 531 13.09 -7.21 31.00
N LYS A 532 14.23 -6.56 31.25
CA LYS A 532 15.42 -6.66 30.38
C LYS A 532 15.84 -8.12 30.16
N ALA A 533 15.85 -8.94 31.22
CA ALA A 533 16.13 -10.37 31.10
C ALA A 533 15.09 -11.16 30.27
N LEU A 534 13.79 -10.78 30.35
CA LEU A 534 12.74 -11.35 29.48
C LEU A 534 12.88 -10.90 28.02
N PHE A 535 13.26 -9.64 27.80
CA PHE A 535 13.52 -9.10 26.47
C PHE A 535 14.72 -9.80 25.82
N ASP A 536 15.81 -10.01 26.56
CA ASP A 536 16.95 -10.84 26.15
C ASP A 536 16.54 -12.29 25.79
N GLN A 537 15.61 -12.87 26.55
CA GLN A 537 15.04 -14.20 26.27
C GLN A 537 14.18 -14.21 25.00
N PHE A 538 13.39 -13.15 24.76
CA PHE A 538 12.61 -12.97 23.54
C PHE A 538 13.50 -12.73 22.31
N LEU A 539 14.55 -11.90 22.44
CA LEU A 539 15.57 -11.71 21.42
C LEU A 539 16.32 -13.02 21.10
N GLY A 540 16.54 -13.84 22.12
CA GLY A 540 17.10 -15.19 21.99
C GLY A 540 16.12 -16.26 21.47
N SER A 541 14.84 -15.95 21.23
CA SER A 541 13.85 -16.94 20.78
C SER A 541 14.20 -17.53 19.40
N PRO A 542 13.90 -18.81 19.14
CA PRO A 542 14.12 -19.39 17.81
C PRO A 542 13.24 -18.74 16.75
N GLU A 543 12.01 -18.32 17.10
CA GLU A 543 11.09 -17.64 16.19
C GLU A 543 11.64 -16.28 15.70
N LEU A 544 12.29 -15.51 16.58
CA LEU A 544 12.94 -14.26 16.18
C LEU A 544 14.26 -14.52 15.45
N ARG A 545 15.09 -15.47 15.90
CA ARG A 545 16.38 -15.77 15.24
C ARG A 545 16.25 -16.37 13.84
N GLU A 546 15.16 -17.07 13.53
CA GLU A 546 14.91 -17.57 12.17
C GLU A 546 14.56 -16.44 11.18
N LEU A 547 13.93 -15.35 11.66
CA LEU A 547 13.54 -14.20 10.83
C LEU A 547 14.56 -13.05 10.86
N PHE A 548 15.32 -12.91 11.95
CA PHE A 548 16.26 -11.82 12.22
C PHE A 548 17.50 -12.31 12.99
N PRO A 549 18.40 -13.10 12.37
CA PRO A 549 19.49 -13.79 13.06
C PRO A 549 20.38 -12.84 13.90
N ASP A 550 20.78 -11.71 13.31
CA ASP A 550 21.76 -10.78 13.90
C ASP A 550 21.13 -9.78 14.88
N LEU A 551 19.80 -9.73 15.00
CA LEU A 551 19.10 -8.67 15.75
C LEU A 551 19.43 -8.72 17.25
N SER A 552 19.51 -9.93 17.83
CA SER A 552 19.87 -10.12 19.24
C SER A 552 21.28 -9.64 19.57
N GLU A 553 22.25 -9.87 18.68
CA GLU A 553 23.63 -9.42 18.84
C GLU A 553 23.74 -7.90 18.67
N ARG A 554 23.05 -7.33 17.68
CA ARG A 554 23.02 -5.88 17.46
C ARG A 554 22.39 -5.10 18.62
N VAL A 555 21.30 -5.60 19.21
CA VAL A 555 20.69 -4.97 20.39
C VAL A 555 21.64 -5.02 21.58
N ARG A 556 22.28 -6.17 21.85
CA ARG A 556 23.32 -6.27 22.91
C ARG A 556 24.51 -5.35 22.65
N GLY A 557 24.89 -5.14 21.40
CA GLY A 557 25.92 -4.16 21.03
C GLY A 557 25.53 -2.72 21.38
N TYR A 558 24.27 -2.33 21.15
CA TYR A 558 23.76 -1.02 21.57
C TYR A 558 23.66 -0.90 23.09
N ASP A 559 23.13 -1.92 23.78
CA ASP A 559 23.05 -1.95 25.25
C ASP A 559 24.43 -1.83 25.89
N ALA A 560 25.42 -2.59 25.41
CA ALA A 560 26.79 -2.51 25.90
C ALA A 560 27.44 -1.14 25.63
N ALA A 561 27.11 -0.49 24.50
CA ALA A 561 27.57 0.86 24.20
C ALA A 561 26.91 1.93 25.10
N PHE A 562 25.60 1.82 25.38
CA PHE A 562 24.91 2.69 26.34
C PHE A 562 25.42 2.49 27.77
N GLU A 563 25.62 1.25 28.20
CA GLU A 563 26.24 0.93 29.50
C GLU A 563 27.70 1.39 29.55
N SER A 564 28.42 1.47 28.43
CA SER A 564 29.77 2.06 28.38
C SER A 564 29.72 3.58 28.53
N ALA A 565 28.96 4.26 27.66
CA ALA A 565 28.83 5.72 27.66
C ALA A 565 28.32 6.26 29.02
N GLY A 566 27.27 5.65 29.58
CA GLY A 566 26.75 6.05 30.90
C GLY A 566 27.70 5.78 32.08
N ARG A 567 28.71 4.92 31.91
CA ARG A 567 29.82 4.79 32.88
C ARG A 567 30.94 5.78 32.61
N GLU A 568 31.21 6.10 31.36
CA GLU A 568 32.22 7.09 30.96
C GLU A 568 31.82 8.51 31.38
N ASP A 569 30.57 8.91 31.10
CA ASP A 569 29.97 10.15 31.60
C ASP A 569 29.99 10.21 33.13
N ALA A 570 29.59 9.12 33.82
CA ALA A 570 29.63 9.05 35.28
C ALA A 570 31.05 9.14 35.86
N ILE A 571 32.06 8.57 35.19
CA ILE A 571 33.47 8.69 35.61
C ILE A 571 33.98 10.12 35.37
N GLN A 572 33.56 10.78 34.28
CA GLN A 572 33.91 12.17 34.02
C GLN A 572 33.29 13.12 35.07
N ASP A 573 32.01 12.92 35.44
CA ASP A 573 31.37 13.62 36.56
C ASP A 573 32.16 13.43 37.86
N MET A 574 32.57 12.19 38.20
CA MET A 574 33.40 11.91 39.38
C MET A 574 34.74 12.66 39.34
N ILE A 575 35.40 12.71 38.18
CA ILE A 575 36.68 13.41 37.99
C ILE A 575 36.50 14.92 38.20
N ASP A 576 35.47 15.53 37.64
CA ASP A 576 35.22 16.97 37.74
C ASP A 576 34.76 17.36 39.16
N ILE A 577 34.02 16.50 39.86
CA ILE A 577 33.68 16.64 41.28
C ILE A 577 34.95 16.59 42.14
N VAL A 578 35.85 15.62 41.91
CA VAL A 578 37.14 15.53 42.64
C VAL A 578 38.04 16.73 42.33
N ALA A 579 38.14 17.14 41.06
CA ALA A 579 38.91 18.32 40.66
C ALA A 579 38.40 19.58 41.37
N THR A 580 37.08 19.78 41.42
CA THR A 580 36.44 20.89 42.14
C THR A 580 36.73 20.83 43.65
N LEU A 581 36.64 19.64 44.26
CA LEU A 581 36.98 19.42 45.67
C LEU A 581 38.45 19.74 46.00
N THR A 582 39.40 19.47 45.11
CA THR A 582 40.81 19.83 45.37
C THR A 582 41.03 21.35 45.40
N GLN A 583 40.27 22.11 44.60
CA GLN A 583 40.35 23.57 44.51
C GLN A 583 39.62 24.29 45.65
N LEU A 584 38.55 23.70 46.19
CA LEU A 584 37.76 24.27 47.29
C LEU A 584 38.52 24.29 48.63
N PRO A 585 38.35 25.33 49.47
CA PRO A 585 38.80 25.34 50.87
C PRO A 585 38.22 24.17 51.67
N SER A 586 38.95 23.68 52.68
CA SER A 586 38.54 22.52 53.48
C SER A 586 37.21 22.74 54.23
N THR A 587 36.85 23.98 54.54
CA THR A 587 35.57 24.36 55.16
C THR A 587 34.36 24.14 54.23
N ASP A 588 34.57 24.17 52.92
CA ASP A 588 33.49 24.34 51.94
C ASP A 588 33.18 23.01 51.21
N ARG A 589 34.12 22.05 51.25
CA ARG A 589 34.04 20.73 50.58
C ARG A 589 32.82 19.91 50.99
N ILE A 590 32.47 19.89 52.28
CA ILE A 590 31.30 19.14 52.78
C ILE A 590 30.01 19.79 52.28
N ALA A 591 29.93 21.12 52.25
CA ALA A 591 28.77 21.84 51.74
C ALA A 591 28.56 21.61 50.22
N PHE A 592 29.66 21.51 49.46
CA PHE A 592 29.63 21.15 48.04
C PHE A 592 29.17 19.70 47.81
N LEU A 593 29.72 18.72 48.55
CA LEU A 593 29.26 17.33 48.48
C LEU A 593 27.77 17.21 48.84
N GLU A 594 27.32 17.92 49.88
CA GLU A 594 25.90 17.96 50.22
C GLU A 594 25.03 18.67 49.17
N SER A 595 25.56 19.60 48.36
CA SER A 595 24.79 20.19 47.25
C SER A 595 24.70 19.24 46.07
N GLU A 596 25.77 18.50 45.72
CA GLU A 596 25.72 17.51 44.62
C GLU A 596 24.84 16.30 44.97
N ILE A 597 24.93 15.78 46.20
CA ILE A 597 24.03 14.73 46.70
C ILE A 597 22.56 15.20 46.67
N ARG A 598 22.29 16.50 46.89
CA ARG A 598 20.94 17.09 46.80
C ARG A 598 20.52 17.53 45.40
N ALA A 599 21.46 17.73 44.47
CA ALA A 599 21.17 17.99 43.07
C ALA A 599 20.56 16.75 42.39
N GLY A 600 20.88 15.56 42.91
CA GLY A 600 20.15 14.33 42.59
C GLY A 600 20.51 13.76 41.21
N ASN A 601 21.80 13.72 40.89
CA ASN A 601 22.27 13.10 39.65
C ASN A 601 21.86 11.61 39.63
N GLU A 602 21.05 11.21 38.65
CA GLU A 602 20.31 9.92 38.69
C GLU A 602 21.19 8.67 38.52
N ALA A 603 22.46 8.85 38.14
CA ALA A 603 23.43 7.76 38.04
C ALA A 603 23.86 7.27 39.44
N SER A 604 23.32 6.13 39.89
CA SER A 604 23.56 5.58 41.24
C SER A 604 25.06 5.45 41.57
N LEU A 605 25.90 5.12 40.58
CA LEU A 605 27.35 5.01 40.71
C LEU A 605 27.99 6.32 41.23
N VAL A 606 27.54 7.48 40.74
CA VAL A 606 28.01 8.80 41.19
C VAL A 606 27.49 9.10 42.60
N GLN A 607 26.26 8.68 42.91
CA GLN A 607 25.65 8.90 44.21
C GLN A 607 26.34 8.09 45.32
N ASP A 608 26.65 6.82 45.08
CA ASP A 608 27.42 5.96 45.99
C ASP A 608 28.83 6.55 46.25
N PHE A 609 29.53 6.96 45.19
CA PHE A 609 30.84 7.61 45.27
C PHE A 609 30.82 8.94 46.06
N LEU A 610 29.77 9.75 45.87
CA LEU A 610 29.58 11.00 46.64
C LEU A 610 29.38 10.72 48.14
N PHE A 611 28.70 9.64 48.51
CA PHE A 611 28.58 9.23 49.91
C PHE A 611 29.92 8.74 50.49
N GLU A 612 30.69 7.92 49.76
CA GLU A 612 32.04 7.49 50.19
C GLU A 612 33.00 8.68 50.35
N LEU A 613 33.01 9.64 49.41
CA LEU A 613 33.81 10.86 49.51
C LEU A 613 33.41 11.72 50.71
N ARG A 614 32.10 11.88 50.98
CA ARG A 614 31.61 12.65 52.13
C ARG A 614 32.07 12.02 53.44
N ASP A 615 31.96 10.71 53.58
CA ASP A 615 32.31 10.02 54.82
C ASP A 615 33.83 9.94 55.03
N LEU A 616 34.62 9.90 53.95
CA LEU A 616 36.09 10.01 53.98
C LEU A 616 36.60 11.43 54.32
N ILE A 617 35.87 12.48 53.95
CA ILE A 617 36.23 13.88 54.22
C ILE A 617 35.65 14.38 55.56
N GLY A 618 34.61 13.73 56.07
CA GLY A 618 33.98 14.03 57.36
C GLY A 618 34.60 13.33 58.58
N SER A 619 35.58 12.44 58.39
CA SER A 619 36.25 11.65 59.45
C SER A 619 37.59 12.25 59.90
#